data_AF-A0A3M8GYV8-F1
#
_entry.id   AF-A0A3M8GYV8-F1
#
_cell.length_a   1.000
_cell.length_b   1.000
_cell.length_c   1.000
_cell.angle_alpha   90.00
_cell.angle_beta   90.00
_cell.angle_gamma   90.00
#
_symmetry.space_group_name_H-M   'P 1'
#
loop_
_entity.id
_entity.type
_entity.pdbx_description
1 polymer ?
#
loop_
_entity_poly.entity_id
_entity_poly.type
_entity_poly.pdbx_seq_one_letter_code
_entity_poly.pdbx_strand_id
1 'polypeptide(L)' 'KEAESLKDLKYIVENYMDYYNTARKQWTLKKMTPVAYRSHLIAA' A
#
# COMPACT_ATOMS: atom_id res chain seq x y z
N LYS A 1 8.15 -1.82 15.47
CA LYS A 1 8.02 -0.37 15.72
C LYS A 1 6.74 -0.28 16.52
N GLU A 2 6.87 -0.06 17.81
CA GLU A 2 5.72 -0.13 18.71
C GLU A 2 5.04 1.24 18.77
N ALA A 3 3.72 1.23 18.89
CA ALA A 3 2.94 2.45 19.06
C ALA A 3 2.80 2.76 20.56
N GLU A 4 3.08 3.99 20.96
CA GLU A 4 2.96 4.45 22.35
C GLU A 4 1.63 5.19 22.60
N SER A 5 0.94 5.58 21.53
CA SER A 5 -0.37 6.22 21.57
C SER A 5 -1.25 5.77 20.40
N LEU A 6 -2.56 6.03 20.51
CA LEU A 6 -3.49 5.80 19.41
C LEU A 6 -3.13 6.63 18.16
N LYS A 7 -2.55 7.82 18.35
CA LYS A 7 -2.06 8.67 17.25
C LYS A 7 -0.89 8.00 16.53
N ASP A 8 0.05 7.42 17.26
CA ASP A 8 1.21 6.73 16.67
C ASP A 8 0.79 5.47 15.95
N LEU A 9 -0.17 4.72 16.52
CA LEU A 9 -0.74 3.55 15.88
C LEU A 9 -1.38 3.91 14.53
N LYS A 10 -2.21 4.96 14.53
CA LYS A 10 -2.84 5.48 13.31
C LYS A 10 -1.79 5.86 12.27
N TYR A 11 -0.75 6.59 12.67
CA TYR A 11 0.34 6.98 11.79
C TYR A 11 1.06 5.76 11.20
N ILE A 12 1.39 4.74 12.00
CA ILE A 12 2.06 3.52 11.53
C ILE A 12 1.19 2.80 10.49
N VAL A 13 -0.11 2.68 10.74
CA VAL A 13 -1.05 2.06 9.80
C VAL A 13 -1.15 2.86 8.50
N GLU A 14 -1.31 4.17 8.58
CA GLU A 14 -1.37 5.05 7.40
C GLU A 14 -0.11 4.92 6.53
N ASN A 15 1.08 4.97 7.15
CA ASN A 15 2.34 4.80 6.42
C ASN A 15 2.46 3.43 5.76
N TYR A 16 2.01 2.37 6.45
CA TYR A 16 2.01 1.03 5.87
C TYR A 16 1.06 0.93 4.68
N MET A 17 -0.14 1.51 4.79
CA MET A 17 -1.12 1.51 3.72
C MET A 17 -0.60 2.25 2.48
N ASP A 18 0.05 3.40 2.67
CA ASP A 18 0.66 4.15 1.58
C ASP A 18 1.76 3.34 0.90
N TYR A 19 2.69 2.77 1.66
CA TYR A 19 3.72 1.88 1.13
C TYR A 19 3.13 0.68 0.37
N TYR A 20 2.14 0.01 0.96
CA TYR A 20 1.50 -1.15 0.37
C TYR A 20 0.85 -0.80 -0.97
N ASN A 21 0.11 0.29 -1.02
CA ASN A 21 -0.66 0.69 -2.20
C ASN A 21 0.21 1.24 -3.33
N THR A 22 1.32 1.91 -3.00
CA THR A 22 2.09 2.70 -3.98
C THR A 22 3.46 2.12 -4.32
N ALA A 23 4.10 1.39 -3.39
CA ALA A 23 5.49 0.96 -3.54
C ALA A 23 5.65 -0.57 -3.58
N ARG A 24 4.83 -1.34 -2.84
CA ARG A 24 4.94 -2.80 -2.80
C ARG A 24 4.47 -3.44 -4.11
N LYS A 25 5.41 -4.05 -4.84
CA LYS A 25 5.14 -4.76 -6.10
C LYS A 25 4.55 -6.16 -5.82
N GLN A 26 3.50 -6.53 -6.56
CA GLN A 26 2.80 -7.80 -6.42
C GLN A 26 3.24 -8.77 -7.52
N TRP A 27 4.06 -9.78 -7.16
CA TRP A 27 4.67 -10.72 -8.10
C TRP A 27 3.66 -11.47 -8.96
N THR A 28 2.52 -11.88 -8.38
CA THR A 28 1.44 -12.57 -9.08
C THR A 28 0.63 -11.66 -10.01
N LEU A 29 0.73 -10.33 -9.84
CA LEU A 29 0.00 -9.32 -10.61
C LEU A 29 0.96 -8.51 -11.49
N LYS A 30 1.74 -9.21 -12.31
CA LYS A 30 2.69 -8.61 -13.27
C LYS A 30 3.70 -7.66 -12.62
N LYS A 31 4.01 -7.85 -11.33
CA LYS A 31 4.86 -6.96 -10.52
C LYS A 31 4.33 -5.51 -10.46
N MET A 32 3.03 -5.29 -10.59
CA MET A 32 2.41 -3.97 -10.41
C MET A 32 2.18 -3.67 -8.92
N THR A 33 2.09 -2.39 -8.55
CA THR A 33 1.57 -2.00 -7.24
C THR A 33 0.05 -2.05 -7.26
N PRO A 34 -0.64 -2.14 -6.11
CA PRO A 34 -2.10 -2.16 -6.08
C PRO A 34 -2.74 -1.01 -6.87
N VAL A 35 -2.23 0.22 -6.73
CA VAL A 35 -2.73 1.38 -7.48
C VAL A 35 -2.48 1.22 -8.98
N ALA A 36 -1.28 0.80 -9.39
CA ALA A 36 -0.96 0.61 -10.80
C ALA A 36 -1.81 -0.51 -11.44
N TYR A 37 -2.04 -1.60 -10.71
CA TYR A 37 -2.87 -2.71 -11.17
C TYR A 37 -4.34 -2.29 -11.32
N ARG A 38 -4.88 -1.50 -10.38
CA ARG A 38 -6.21 -0.91 -10.51
C ARG A 38 -6.33 -0.07 -11.78
N SER A 39 -5.38 0.83 -12.04
CA SER A 39 -5.38 1.66 -13.25
C SER A 39 -5.27 0.82 -14.53
N HIS A 40 -4.45 -0.24 -14.52
CA HIS A 40 -4.33 -1.17 -15.64
C HIS A 40 -5.66 -1.87 -15.96
N LEU A 41 -6.40 -2.31 -14.94
CA LEU A 41 -7.70 -2.95 -15.14
C LEU A 41 -8.80 -2.00 -15.65
N ILE A 42 -8.71 -0.71 -15.32
CA ILE A 42 -9.67 0.30 -15.80
C ILE A 42 -9.41 0.68 -17.26
N ALA A 43 -8.14 0.65 -17.68
CA ALA A 43 -7.73 1.01 -19.03
C ALA A 43 -7.80 -0.15 -20.04
N ALA A 44 -8.04 -1.37 -19.57
CA ALA A 44 -8.18 -2.58 -20.38
C ALA A 44 -9.64 -2.81 -20.79
#